data_AF-A0A2V8MYJ2-F1
#
_entry.id   AF-A0A2V8MYJ2-F1
#
_cell.length_a   1.000
_cell.length_b   1.000
_cell.length_c   1.000
_cell.angle_alpha   90.00
_cell.angle_beta   90.00
_cell.angle_gamma   90.00
#
_symmetry.space_group_name_H-M   'P 1'
#
loop_
_entity.id
_entity.type
_entity.pdbx_description
1 polymer ?
#
loop_
_entity_poly.entity_id
_entity_poly.type
_entity_poly.pdbx_seq_one_letter_code
_entity_poly.pdbx_strand_id
1 'polypeptide(L)'
;MKYRSKSPERVLAELSELKQRYGLGSIQFVDNILDMSFFKTVLPRLAAEGEKYSLFYETKANLKREQVELLARAGVKSIQPGIESL
;
A
#
# COMPACT_ATOMS: atom_id res chain seq x y z
N MET A 1 15.48 -13.05 7.16
CA MET A 1 14.12 -13.07 7.77
C MET A 1 13.13 -13.68 6.80
N LYS A 2 12.23 -14.56 7.24
CA LYS A 2 11.16 -15.11 6.40
C LYS A 2 10.05 -14.07 6.27
N TYR A 3 9.72 -13.68 5.04
CA TYR A 3 8.62 -12.75 4.78
C TYR A 3 7.28 -13.36 5.20
N ARG A 4 6.42 -12.57 5.85
CA ARG A 4 5.06 -12.96 6.22
C ARG A 4 4.13 -11.86 5.77
N SER A 5 3.13 -12.22 4.98
CA SER A 5 2.12 -11.28 4.49
C SER A 5 0.78 -11.56 5.16
N LYS A 6 0.01 -10.51 5.43
CA LYS A 6 -1.41 -10.65 5.81
C LYS A 6 -2.21 -11.05 4.56
N SER A 7 -3.32 -11.75 4.75
CA SER A 7 -4.25 -11.96 3.64
C SER A 7 -4.79 -10.62 3.14
N PRO A 8 -5.05 -10.47 1.83
CA PRO A 8 -5.60 -9.23 1.27
C PRO A 8 -6.91 -8.79 1.94
N GLU A 9 -7.75 -9.75 2.34
CA GLU A 9 -9.04 -9.52 3.00
C GLU A 9 -8.82 -8.90 4.37
N ARG A 10 -7.83 -9.39 5.12
CA ARG A 10 -7.48 -8.87 6.43
C ARG A 10 -6.94 -7.44 6.34
N VAL A 11 -6.09 -7.15 5.36
CA VAL A 11 -5.53 -5.80 5.17
C VAL A 11 -6.65 -4.79 4.92
N LEU A 12 -7.58 -5.09 4.02
CA LEU A 12 -8.69 -4.18 3.71
C LEU A 12 -9.65 -4.00 4.88
N ALA A 13 -9.95 -5.08 5.62
CA ALA A 13 -10.77 -5.00 6.82
C ALA A 13 -10.13 -4.10 7.88
N GLU A 14 -8.83 -4.24 8.13
CA GLU A 14 -8.10 -3.40 9.09
C GLU A 14 -8.05 -1.93 8.64
N LEU A 15 -7.81 -1.65 7.35
CA LEU A 15 -7.86 -0.28 6.82
C LEU A 15 -9.24 0.37 7.02
N SER A 16 -10.30 -0.37 6.71
CA SER A 16 -11.68 0.09 6.89
C SER A 16 -12.01 0.32 8.37
N GLU A 17 -11.61 -0.61 9.25
CA GLU A 17 -11.84 -0.51 10.69
C GLU A 17 -11.13 0.73 11.26
N LEU A 18 -9.84 0.92 10.93
CA LEU A 18 -9.07 2.08 11.40
C LEU A 18 -9.71 3.40 10.97
N LYS A 19 -10.14 3.48 9.71
CA LYS A 19 -10.82 4.67 9.20
C LYS A 19 -12.17 4.90 9.88
N GLN A 20 -12.99 3.86 10.04
CA GLN A 20 -14.31 3.98 10.65
C GLN A 20 -14.21 4.35 12.14
N ARG A 21 -13.26 3.76 12.85
CA ARG A 21 -13.11 3.91 14.30
C ARG A 21 -12.50 5.25 14.68
N TYR A 22 -11.53 5.74 13.91
CA TYR A 22 -10.75 6.93 14.26
C TYR A 22 -11.01 8.13 13.34
N GLY A 23 -11.75 7.96 12.24
CA GLY A 23 -12.04 9.04 11.28
C GLY A 23 -10.82 9.51 10.48
N LEU A 24 -9.70 8.79 10.55
CA LEU A 24 -8.45 9.15 9.89
C LEU A 24 -8.32 8.42 8.54
N GLY A 25 -7.98 9.18 7.49
CA GLY A 25 -7.68 8.64 6.16
C GLY A 25 -6.19 8.47 5.89
N SER A 26 -5.31 9.03 6.73
CA SER A 26 -3.86 8.94 6.57
C SER A 26 -3.32 7.71 7.29
N ILE A 27 -2.80 6.74 6.53
CA ILE A 27 -2.35 5.46 7.08
C ILE A 27 -0.95 5.15 6.55
N GLN A 28 -0.04 4.85 7.47
CA GLN A 28 1.33 4.46 7.17
C GLN A 28 1.49 2.96 7.38
N PHE A 29 1.90 2.25 6.34
CA PHE A 29 2.32 0.85 6.46
C PHE A 29 3.73 0.80 7.06
N VAL A 30 3.92 -0.12 8.01
CA VAL A 30 5.19 -0.32 8.75
C VAL A 30 5.92 -1.59 8.33
N ASP A 31 5.54 -2.16 7.18
CA ASP A 31 6.27 -3.25 6.55
C ASP A 31 7.59 -2.71 5.98
N ASN A 32 8.70 -3.43 6.19
CA ASN A 32 10.00 -3.03 5.62
C ASN A 32 9.96 -2.87 4.09
N ILE A 33 9.12 -3.65 3.40
CA ILE A 33 8.93 -3.60 1.94
C ILE A 33 7.50 -4.02 1.63
N LEU A 34 6.81 -3.24 0.78
CA LEU A 34 5.52 -3.59 0.17
C LEU A 34 5.53 -4.99 -0.44
N ASP A 35 4.51 -5.79 -0.13
CA ASP A 35 4.28 -7.07 -0.79
C ASP A 35 3.98 -6.85 -2.28
N MET A 36 4.80 -7.41 -3.18
CA MET A 36 4.52 -7.33 -4.61
C MET A 36 3.22 -8.05 -5.01
N SER A 37 2.72 -8.98 -4.18
CA SER A 37 1.40 -9.60 -4.38
C SER A 37 0.25 -8.58 -4.30
N PHE A 38 0.43 -7.47 -3.58
CA PHE A 38 -0.62 -6.45 -3.39
C PHE A 38 -0.96 -5.68 -4.66
N PHE A 39 -0.05 -5.63 -5.64
CA PHE A 39 -0.35 -5.10 -6.98
C PHE A 39 -1.44 -5.90 -7.71
N LYS A 40 -1.68 -7.16 -7.31
CA LYS A 40 -2.71 -8.02 -7.89
C LYS A 40 -3.91 -8.25 -6.96
N THR A 41 -3.82 -7.80 -5.70
CA THR A 41 -4.83 -8.12 -4.68
C THR A 41 -5.38 -6.86 -4.00
N VAL A 42 -4.59 -6.21 -3.15
CA VAL A 42 -5.05 -5.08 -2.31
C VAL A 42 -5.19 -3.78 -3.12
N LEU A 43 -4.16 -3.40 -3.86
CA LEU A 43 -4.09 -2.09 -4.53
C LEU A 43 -5.19 -1.90 -5.60
N PRO A 44 -5.54 -2.90 -6.44
CA PRO A 44 -6.66 -2.76 -7.37
C PRO A 44 -8.01 -2.53 -6.66
N ARG A 45 -8.24 -3.18 -5.51
CA ARG A 45 -9.47 -3.00 -4.74
C ARG A 45 -9.55 -1.60 -4.13
N LEU A 46 -8.44 -1.10 -3.57
CA LEU A 46 -8.37 0.28 -3.09
C LEU A 46 -8.56 1.31 -4.20
N ALA A 47 -7.98 1.08 -5.39
CA ALA A 47 -8.16 1.96 -6.54
C ALA A 47 -9.62 2.02 -7.03
N ALA A 48 -10.34 0.89 -6.99
CA ALA A 48 -11.75 0.83 -7.36
C ALA A 48 -12.67 1.58 -6.36
N GLU A 49 -12.26 1.70 -5.10
CA GLU A 49 -12.99 2.47 -4.09
C GLU A 49 -12.82 4.00 -4.24
N GLY A 50 -11.89 4.45 -5.08
CA GLY A 50 -11.51 5.86 -5.23
C GLY A 50 -10.54 6.37 -4.16
N GLU A 51 -10.23 7.67 -4.18
CA GLU A 51 -9.29 8.28 -3.24
C GLU A 51 -9.88 8.43 -1.83
N LYS A 52 -9.95 7.31 -1.09
CA LYS A 52 -10.44 7.25 0.30
C LYS A 52 -9.34 7.38 1.36
N TYR A 53 -8.09 7.18 0.97
CA TYR A 53 -6.95 7.10 1.87
C TYR A 53 -5.78 7.95 1.36
N SER A 54 -4.93 8.36 2.28
CA SER A 54 -3.59 8.89 2.04
C SER A 54 -2.60 7.88 2.60
N LEU A 55 -2.05 7.03 1.73
CA LEU A 55 -1.22 5.90 2.11
C LEU A 55 0.27 6.19 1.91
N PHE A 56 1.09 5.57 2.75
CA PHE A 56 2.54 5.49 2.59
C PHE A 56 3.00 4.02 2.59
N TYR A 57 3.98 3.71 1.74
CA TYR A 57 4.66 2.41 1.69
C TYR A 57 6.18 2.55 1.53
N GLU A 58 6.94 1.68 2.19
CA GLU A 58 8.31 1.37 1.78
C GLU A 58 8.29 0.39 0.60
N THR A 59 9.16 0.59 -0.39
CA THR A 59 9.14 -0.19 -1.65
C THR A 59 10.54 -0.55 -2.12
N LYS A 60 10.64 -1.49 -3.06
CA LYS A 60 11.88 -1.70 -3.81
C LYS A 60 12.02 -0.62 -4.89
N ALA A 61 13.26 -0.26 -5.23
CA ALA A 61 13.56 0.71 -6.29
C ALA A 61 13.34 0.17 -7.73
N ASN A 62 12.68 -0.99 -7.92
CA ASN A 62 12.49 -1.64 -9.22
C ASN A 62 11.04 -1.61 -9.74
N LEU A 63 10.21 -0.67 -9.24
CA LEU A 63 8.83 -0.51 -9.70
C LEU A 63 8.76 -0.07 -11.16
N LYS A 64 7.80 -0.62 -11.90
CA LYS A 64 7.43 -0.17 -13.24
C LYS A 64 6.49 1.03 -13.19
N ARG A 65 6.42 1.79 -14.29
CA ARG A 65 5.49 2.92 -14.43
C ARG A 65 4.03 2.54 -14.10
N GLU A 66 3.53 1.45 -14.66
CA GLU A 66 2.17 0.95 -14.42
C GLU A 66 1.87 0.65 -12.94
N GLN A 67 2.90 0.22 -12.20
CA GLN A 67 2.81 -0.06 -10.77
C GLN A 67 2.73 1.24 -9.97
N VAL A 68 3.53 2.25 -10.33
CA VAL A 68 3.46 3.60 -9.73
C VAL A 68 2.09 4.24 -9.99
N GLU A 69 1.55 4.11 -11.21
CA GLU A 69 0.20 4.60 -11.54
C GLU A 69 -0.90 3.88 -10.74
N LEU A 70 -0.75 2.58 -10.48
CA LEU A 70 -1.70 1.86 -9.62
C LEU A 70 -1.59 2.30 -8.16
N LEU A 71 -0.39 2.51 -7.63
CA LEU A 71 -0.18 3.05 -6.28
C LEU A 71 -0.90 4.39 -6.12
N ALA A 72 -0.70 5.32 -7.07
CA ALA A 72 -1.36 6.62 -7.05
C ALA A 72 -2.89 6.50 -7.04
N ARG A 73 -3.46 5.68 -7.93
CA ARG A 73 -4.92 5.44 -7.98
C ARG A 73 -5.47 4.79 -6.71
N ALA A 74 -4.68 3.97 -6.03
CA ALA A 74 -5.04 3.33 -4.77
C ALA A 74 -4.96 4.28 -3.55
N GLY A 75 -4.62 5.56 -3.75
CA GLY A 75 -4.48 6.54 -2.68
C GLY A 75 -3.11 6.57 -2.01
N VAL A 76 -2.09 5.94 -2.60
CA VAL A 76 -0.70 6.06 -2.12
C VAL A 76 -0.14 7.41 -2.55
N LYS A 77 0.13 8.27 -1.56
CA LYS A 77 0.60 9.65 -1.80
C LYS A 77 2.12 9.78 -1.68
N SER A 78 2.77 8.82 -1.04
CA SER A 78 4.23 8.81 -0.90
C SER A 78 4.75 7.38 -0.79
N ILE A 79 5.97 7.17 -1.32
CA ILE A 79 6.70 5.92 -1.19
C ILE A 79 8.15 6.20 -0.79
N GLN A 80 8.77 5.26 -0.09
CA GLN A 80 10.20 5.26 0.18
C GLN A 80 10.85 4.07 -0.54
N PRO A 81 11.49 4.28 -1.71
CA PRO A 81 12.26 3.23 -2.36
C PRO A 81 13.62 3.06 -1.67
N GLY A 82 13.98 1.81 -1.35
CA GLY A 82 15.33 1.51 -0.86
C GLY A 82 16.37 1.61 -1.98
N ILE A 83 17.28 2.59 -1.89
CA ILE A 83 18.41 2.79 -2.80
C ILE A 83 19.69 2.74 -1.96
N GLU A 84 20.41 1.62 -2.03
CA GLU A 84 21.59 1.38 -1.19
C GLU A 84 22.91 1.82 -1.88
N SER A 85 22.91 1.90 -3.20
CA SER A 85 24.03 2.40 -4.03
C SER A 85 23.53 2.88 -5.39
N LEU A 86 24.23 3.82 -6.02
CA LEU A 86 23.96 4.35 -7.37
C LEU A 86 24.83 3.69 -8.44
#